data_AF-A0A842K6N5-F1
#
_entry.id   AF-A0A842K6N5-F1
#
_cell.length_a   1.000
_cell.length_b   1.000
_cell.length_c   1.000
_cell.angle_alpha   90.00
_cell.angle_beta   90.00
_cell.angle_gamma   90.00
#
_symmetry.space_group_name_H-M   'P 1'
#
loop_
_entity.id
_entity.type
_entity.pdbx_description
1 polymer ?
#
loop_
_entity_poly.entity_id
_entity_poly.type
_entity_poly.pdbx_seq_one_letter_code
_entity_poly.pdbx_strand_id
1 'polypeptide(L)'
;MTDDGDVPREFSGLVVPLLGSLEATGDLFEPYQLVDGDGAVVVPVAVFFAELGACGRPATTQRSYGMDLLRWFRFLWALGVGWDQATRIEARDFCRWLQVAVKPHRRHWRYPDGDAPQSGGQRTASGSNAVTGKAVRGDRYEAATVAHCESVIYRCCKA
;
A
#
# COMPACT_ATOMS: atom_id res chain seq x y z
N MET A 1 -21.79 -19.60 -22.32
CA MET A 1 -20.36 -19.79 -22.02
C MET A 1 -19.63 -18.66 -22.71
N THR A 2 -19.63 -17.50 -22.06
CA THR A 2 -18.92 -16.32 -22.54
C THR A 2 -17.55 -16.38 -21.90
N ASP A 3 -16.56 -16.76 -22.70
CA ASP A 3 -15.17 -16.49 -22.45
C ASP A 3 -15.01 -14.96 -22.56
N ASP A 4 -15.34 -14.25 -21.48
CA ASP A 4 -14.91 -12.85 -21.29
C ASP A 4 -13.42 -12.92 -20.98
N GLY A 5 -12.66 -13.10 -22.06
CA GLY A 5 -11.21 -13.17 -22.04
C GLY A 5 -10.64 -11.97 -21.28
N ASP A 6 -9.56 -12.26 -20.55
CA ASP A 6 -8.60 -11.37 -19.89
C ASP A 6 -8.33 -10.08 -20.68
N VAL A 7 -9.29 -9.14 -20.69
CA VAL A 7 -9.07 -7.80 -21.23
C VAL A 7 -8.10 -7.15 -20.25
N PRO A 8 -6.86 -6.80 -20.67
CA PRO A 8 -5.91 -6.22 -19.75
C PRO A 8 -6.49 -4.92 -19.18
N ARG A 9 -6.83 -4.93 -17.88
CA ARG A 9 -7.26 -3.70 -17.20
C ARG A 9 -6.12 -2.69 -17.29
N GLU A 10 -6.40 -1.55 -17.90
CA GLU A 10 -5.42 -0.48 -17.99
C GLU A 10 -5.39 0.30 -16.66
N PHE A 11 -4.24 0.28 -16.00
CA PHE A 11 -4.04 0.93 -14.70
C PHE A 11 -3.34 2.30 -14.79
N SER A 12 -2.99 2.75 -16.00
CA SER A 12 -2.25 3.98 -16.31
C SER A 12 -2.93 5.27 -15.82
N GLY A 13 -4.20 5.21 -15.40
CA GLY A 13 -4.98 6.34 -14.89
C GLY A 13 -5.80 6.01 -13.63
N LEU A 14 -5.60 4.86 -13.00
CA LEU A 14 -6.36 4.49 -11.80
C LEU A 14 -5.93 5.37 -10.62
N VAL A 15 -6.79 6.33 -10.26
CA VAL A 15 -6.63 7.15 -9.05
C VAL A 15 -7.15 6.35 -7.87
N VAL A 16 -6.24 5.83 -7.05
CA VAL A 16 -6.59 5.17 -5.80
C VAL A 16 -6.73 6.23 -4.70
N PRO A 17 -7.94 6.47 -4.16
CA PRO A 17 -8.16 7.47 -3.13
C PRO A 17 -7.44 7.06 -1.83
N LEU A 18 -7.01 8.06 -1.06
CA LEU A 18 -6.33 7.85 0.24
C LEU A 18 -7.34 7.48 1.35
N LEU A 19 -8.24 6.54 1.09
CA LEU A 19 -9.24 6.07 2.06
C LEU A 19 -8.62 5.23 3.16
N GLY A 20 -9.16 5.33 4.37
CA GLY A 20 -8.69 4.58 5.52
C GLY A 20 -7.31 4.97 6.03
N SER A 21 -6.98 4.48 7.23
CA SER A 21 -5.74 4.77 7.95
C SER A 21 -5.23 3.50 8.64
N LEU A 22 -3.91 3.45 8.84
CA LEU A 22 -3.31 2.55 9.81
C LEU A 22 -3.03 3.38 11.07
N GLU A 23 -3.69 3.04 12.16
CA GLU A 23 -3.69 3.79 13.41
C GLU A 23 -2.92 3.03 14.47
N ALA A 24 -2.12 3.76 15.25
CA ALA A 24 -1.49 3.20 16.44
C ALA A 24 -2.47 3.30 17.60
N THR A 25 -2.80 2.16 18.22
CA THR A 25 -3.82 2.09 19.27
C THR A 25 -3.27 2.44 20.65
N GLY A 26 -1.96 2.25 20.86
CA GLY A 26 -1.32 2.30 22.17
C GLY A 26 -1.47 1.02 23.00
N ASP A 27 -2.20 0.01 22.51
CA ASP A 27 -2.30 -1.31 23.14
C ASP A 27 -1.05 -2.16 22.81
N LEU A 28 -0.52 -2.86 23.82
CA LEU A 28 0.60 -3.78 23.64
C LEU A 28 0.21 -5.03 22.85
N PHE A 29 -1.03 -5.47 22.96
CA PHE A 29 -1.54 -6.69 22.32
C PHE A 29 -2.10 -6.44 20.93
N GLU A 30 -2.55 -5.21 20.67
CA GLU A 30 -3.08 -4.79 19.37
C GLU A 30 -2.47 -3.45 18.94
N PRO A 31 -1.16 -3.36 18.72
CA PRO A 31 -0.46 -2.06 18.59
C PRO A 31 -0.87 -1.25 17.35
N TYR A 32 -1.47 -1.88 16.34
CA TYR A 32 -1.97 -1.22 15.15
C TYR A 32 -3.35 -1.74 14.75
N GLN A 33 -4.20 -0.83 14.27
CA GLN A 33 -5.48 -1.12 13.65
C GLN A 33 -5.55 -0.50 12.26
N LEU A 34 -6.12 -1.23 11.31
CA LEU A 34 -6.40 -0.70 9.99
C LEU A 34 -7.90 -0.41 9.90
N VAL A 35 -8.23 0.84 9.60
CA VAL A 35 -9.61 1.32 9.43
C VAL A 35 -9.87 1.72 7.99
N ASP A 36 -11.12 1.61 7.54
CA ASP A 36 -11.58 2.01 6.22
C ASP A 36 -11.94 3.50 6.12
N GLY A 37 -12.50 3.92 4.99
CA GLY A 37 -12.88 5.31 4.75
C GLY A 37 -13.94 5.85 5.71
N ASP A 38 -14.73 4.97 6.34
CA ASP A 38 -15.76 5.30 7.31
C ASP A 38 -15.26 5.17 8.75
N GLY A 39 -13.98 4.81 8.94
CA GLY A 39 -13.36 4.58 10.24
C GLY A 39 -13.68 3.21 10.85
N ALA A 40 -14.31 2.30 10.11
CA ALA A 40 -14.59 0.95 10.58
C ALA A 40 -13.36 0.07 10.47
N VAL A 41 -13.14 -0.80 11.46
CA VAL A 41 -12.00 -1.74 11.47
C VAL A 41 -12.13 -2.74 10.33
N VAL A 42 -11.07 -2.88 9.55
CA VAL A 42 -10.98 -3.89 8.50
C VAL A 42 -10.67 -5.23 9.13
N VAL A 43 -11.73 -5.99 9.44
CA VAL A 43 -11.71 -7.24 10.20
C VAL A 43 -10.65 -8.25 9.71
N PRO A 44 -10.48 -8.52 8.40
CA PRO A 44 -9.45 -9.46 7.94
C PRO A 44 -8.03 -9.07 8.35
N VAL A 45 -7.75 -7.76 8.42
CA VAL A 45 -6.43 -7.24 8.82
C VAL A 45 -6.23 -7.38 10.32
N ALA A 46 -7.28 -7.13 11.11
CA ALA A 46 -7.23 -7.32 12.57
C ALA A 46 -6.93 -8.79 12.94
N VAL A 47 -7.59 -9.74 12.27
CA VAL A 47 -7.31 -11.18 12.45
C VAL A 47 -5.86 -11.51 12.11
N PHE A 48 -5.37 -11.01 10.98
CA PHE A 48 -3.98 -11.23 10.58
C PHE A 48 -2.96 -10.62 11.57
N PHE A 49 -3.23 -9.44 12.12
CA PHE A 49 -2.38 -8.84 13.15
C PHE A 49 -2.40 -9.64 14.45
N ALA A 50 -3.54 -10.17 14.87
CA ALA A 50 -3.64 -11.06 16.02
C ALA A 50 -2.78 -12.32 15.82
N GLU A 51 -2.80 -12.93 14.63
CA GLU A 51 -1.94 -14.07 14.29
C GLU A 51 -0.45 -13.70 14.31
N LEU A 52 -0.08 -12.53 13.78
CA LEU A 52 1.30 -12.02 13.87
C LEU A 52 1.74 -11.82 15.32
N GLY A 53 0.86 -11.28 16.16
CA GLY A 53 1.08 -11.12 17.60
C GLY A 53 1.26 -12.47 18.31
N ALA A 54 0.39 -13.44 18.04
CA ALA A 54 0.51 -14.80 18.56
C ALA A 54 1.82 -15.48 18.13
N CYS A 55 2.32 -15.17 16.93
CA CYS A 55 3.61 -15.63 16.43
C CYS A 55 4.82 -14.85 17.00
N GLY A 56 4.61 -13.94 17.95
CA GLY A 56 5.67 -13.12 18.57
C GLY A 56 6.32 -12.11 17.63
N ARG A 57 5.63 -11.69 16.56
CA ARG A 57 6.18 -10.71 15.61
C ARG A 57 6.11 -9.30 16.20
N PRO A 58 7.20 -8.52 16.10
CA PRO A 58 7.25 -7.20 16.71
C PRO A 58 6.29 -6.22 16.05
N ALA A 59 5.85 -5.21 16.80
CA ALA A 59 4.97 -4.16 16.32
C ALA A 59 5.52 -3.42 15.07
N THR A 60 6.85 -3.35 14.91
CA THR A 60 7.49 -2.78 13.71
C THR A 60 7.22 -3.60 12.44
N THR A 61 7.08 -4.92 12.58
CA THR A 61 6.65 -5.81 11.49
C THR A 61 5.17 -5.61 11.21
N GLN A 62 4.31 -5.57 12.23
CA GLN A 62 2.87 -5.31 12.05
C GLN A 62 2.63 -3.97 11.33
N ARG A 63 3.37 -2.92 11.69
CA ARG A 63 3.31 -1.61 11.02
C ARG A 63 3.67 -1.70 9.53
N SER A 64 4.76 -2.40 9.21
CA SER A 64 5.20 -2.53 7.81
C SER A 64 4.19 -3.31 6.97
N TYR A 65 3.66 -4.42 7.52
CA TYR A 65 2.62 -5.21 6.89
C TYR A 65 1.31 -4.42 6.76
N GLY A 66 0.93 -3.65 7.78
CA GLY A 66 -0.26 -2.81 7.76
C GLY A 66 -0.23 -1.72 6.69
N MET A 67 0.93 -1.13 6.45
CA MET A 67 1.09 -0.14 5.37
C MET A 67 0.96 -0.75 3.97
N ASP A 68 1.30 -2.02 3.82
CA ASP A 68 1.14 -2.76 2.57
C ASP A 68 -0.31 -3.22 2.38
N LEU A 69 -0.92 -3.75 3.45
CA LEU A 69 -2.35 -4.09 3.47
C LEU A 69 -3.21 -2.85 3.20
N LEU A 70 -2.89 -1.68 3.77
CA LEU A 70 -3.61 -0.45 3.49
C LEU A 70 -3.56 -0.06 2.01
N ARG A 71 -2.42 -0.28 1.33
CA ARG A 71 -2.33 -0.05 -0.13
C ARG A 71 -3.17 -1.04 -0.90
N TRP A 72 -3.16 -2.31 -0.51
CA TRP A 72 -3.98 -3.35 -1.11
C TRP A 72 -5.48 -3.09 -0.95
N PHE A 73 -5.96 -2.81 0.26
CA PHE A 73 -7.37 -2.52 0.52
C PHE A 73 -7.84 -1.27 -0.22
N ARG A 74 -7.03 -0.21 -0.28
CA ARG A 74 -7.36 0.97 -1.10
C ARG A 74 -7.50 0.64 -2.58
N PHE A 75 -6.65 -0.25 -3.10
CA PHE A 75 -6.76 -0.72 -4.48
C PHE A 75 -8.04 -1.51 -4.70
N LEU A 76 -8.39 -2.44 -3.80
CA LEU A 76 -9.64 -3.19 -3.85
C LEU A 76 -10.88 -2.28 -3.79
N TRP A 77 -10.89 -1.30 -2.89
CA TRP A 77 -11.98 -0.32 -2.79
C TRP A 77 -12.11 0.52 -4.06
N ALA A 78 -10.99 0.92 -4.67
CA ALA A 78 -11.00 1.64 -5.95
C ALA A 78 -11.57 0.79 -7.10
N LEU A 79 -11.41 -0.54 -7.04
CA LEU A 79 -12.02 -1.47 -7.99
C LEU A 79 -13.46 -1.86 -7.62
N GLY A 80 -13.95 -1.48 -6.44
CA GLY A 80 -15.25 -1.93 -5.92
C GLY A 80 -15.29 -3.43 -5.62
N VAL A 81 -14.14 -4.08 -5.41
CA VAL A 81 -14.03 -5.51 -5.14
C VAL A 81 -13.94 -5.75 -3.64
N GLY A 82 -14.82 -6.60 -3.10
CA GLY A 82 -14.73 -7.05 -1.72
C GLY A 82 -13.49 -7.91 -1.49
N TRP A 83 -12.90 -7.83 -0.30
CA TRP A 83 -11.73 -8.65 0.06
C TRP A 83 -11.98 -10.15 -0.12
N ASP A 84 -13.18 -10.60 0.23
CA ASP A 84 -13.67 -11.98 0.09
C ASP A 84 -13.82 -12.44 -1.38
N GLN A 85 -13.90 -11.49 -2.31
CA GLN A 85 -14.03 -11.73 -3.74
C GLN A 85 -12.71 -11.53 -4.50
N ALA A 86 -11.69 -10.99 -3.84
CA ALA A 86 -10.40 -10.71 -4.46
C ALA A 86 -9.68 -12.01 -4.82
N THR A 87 -9.35 -12.15 -6.10
CA THR A 87 -8.67 -13.35 -6.61
C THR A 87 -7.19 -13.06 -6.90
N ARG A 88 -6.50 -14.06 -7.48
CA ARG A 88 -5.15 -13.87 -8.00
C ARG A 88 -5.08 -12.84 -9.13
N ILE A 89 -6.18 -12.59 -9.83
CA ILE A 89 -6.26 -11.58 -10.88
C ILE A 89 -6.06 -10.20 -10.26
N GLU A 90 -6.84 -9.86 -9.22
CA GLU A 90 -6.71 -8.61 -8.48
C GLU A 90 -5.31 -8.45 -7.88
N ALA A 91 -4.72 -9.52 -7.35
CA ALA A 91 -3.36 -9.49 -6.81
C ALA A 91 -2.31 -9.16 -7.90
N ARG A 92 -2.41 -9.77 -9.09
CA ARG A 92 -1.55 -9.48 -10.24
C ARG A 92 -1.70 -8.04 -10.69
N ASP A 93 -2.93 -7.58 -10.76
CA ASP A 93 -3.30 -6.23 -11.16
C ASP A 93 -2.81 -5.18 -10.17
N PHE A 94 -2.87 -5.46 -8.88
CA PHE A 94 -2.26 -4.62 -7.85
C PHE A 94 -0.74 -4.55 -8.00
N CYS A 95 -0.05 -5.67 -8.22
CA CYS A 95 1.40 -5.66 -8.43
C CYS A 95 1.79 -4.83 -9.67
N ARG A 96 1.02 -4.94 -10.76
CA ARG A 96 1.18 -4.12 -11.97
C ARG A 96 0.92 -2.64 -11.68
N TRP A 97 -0.16 -2.33 -10.99
CA TRP A 97 -0.50 -0.97 -10.57
C TRP A 97 0.62 -0.38 -9.70
N LEU A 98 1.18 -1.14 -8.75
CA LEU A 98 2.23 -0.67 -7.86
C LEU A 98 3.54 -0.32 -8.61
N GLN A 99 3.79 -0.93 -9.77
CA GLN A 99 4.95 -0.61 -10.62
C GLN A 99 4.77 0.70 -11.41
N VAL A 100 3.54 1.03 -11.79
CA VAL A 100 3.22 2.23 -12.59
C VAL A 100 2.76 3.42 -11.74
N ALA A 101 2.23 3.14 -10.53
CA ALA A 101 1.68 4.16 -9.64
C ALA A 101 2.76 5.09 -9.11
N VAL A 102 2.51 6.38 -9.25
CA VAL A 102 3.26 7.44 -8.57
C VAL A 102 2.83 7.45 -7.11
N LYS A 103 3.79 7.50 -6.19
CA LYS A 103 3.56 7.64 -4.76
C LYS A 103 2.70 8.88 -4.54
N PRO A 104 1.51 8.75 -3.94
CA PRO A 104 0.68 9.91 -3.65
C PRO A 104 1.44 10.85 -2.72
N HIS A 105 1.54 12.12 -3.12
CA HIS A 105 2.23 13.14 -2.34
C HIS A 105 1.48 13.30 -1.01
N ARG A 106 2.05 12.78 0.08
CA ARG A 106 1.55 13.08 1.41
C ARG A 106 2.03 14.47 1.77
N ARG A 107 1.08 15.37 2.07
CA ARG A 107 1.39 16.66 2.69
C ARG A 107 2.29 16.39 3.90
N HIS A 108 3.51 16.87 3.82
CA HIS A 108 4.50 16.62 4.85
C HIS A 108 4.10 17.43 6.09
N TRP A 109 4.03 16.81 7.28
CA TRP A 109 3.65 17.47 8.55
C TRP A 109 4.44 18.76 8.82
N ARG A 110 5.68 18.87 8.32
CA ARG A 110 6.53 20.05 8.48
C ARG A 110 6.15 21.23 7.56
N TYR A 111 5.28 21.03 6.58
CA TYR A 111 4.76 22.05 5.67
C TYR A 111 3.23 21.92 5.57
N PRO A 112 2.51 22.32 6.64
CA PRO A 112 1.05 22.18 6.72
C PRO A 112 0.32 23.02 5.64
N ASP A 113 0.90 24.14 5.23
CA ASP A 113 0.31 25.07 4.25
C ASP A 113 0.63 24.74 2.77
N GLY A 114 1.35 23.64 2.51
CA GLY A 114 1.51 23.11 1.14
C GLY A 114 2.72 23.58 0.34
N ASP A 115 3.62 24.39 0.89
CA ASP A 115 4.90 24.76 0.25
C ASP A 115 6.03 23.79 0.59
N ALA A 116 5.82 22.49 0.34
CA ALA A 116 6.96 21.60 0.19
C ALA A 116 7.65 21.95 -1.14
N PRO A 117 9.00 22.08 -1.21
CA PRO A 117 9.66 22.37 -2.47
C PRO A 117 9.30 21.27 -3.48
N GLN A 118 8.67 21.69 -4.58
CA GLN A 118 8.24 20.80 -5.64
C GLN A 118 9.43 19.97 -6.11
N SER A 119 9.45 18.67 -5.80
CA SER A 119 10.21 17.69 -6.56
C SER A 119 9.48 17.40 -7.89
N GLY A 120 9.08 18.46 -8.58
CA GLY A 120 8.36 18.44 -9.86
C GLY A 120 9.20 19.18 -10.88
N GLY A 121 10.35 18.63 -11.21
CA GLY A 121 11.17 19.08 -12.31
C GLY A 121 11.51 17.87 -13.15
N GLN A 122 11.01 17.85 -14.38
CA GLN A 122 11.39 16.94 -15.45
C GLN A 122 12.92 16.84 -15.49
N ARG A 123 13.50 15.81 -14.86
CA ARG A 123 14.94 15.61 -14.80
C ARG A 123 15.27 14.26 -15.40
N THR A 124 15.91 14.35 -16.55
CA THR A 124 16.72 13.33 -17.19
C THR A 124 17.53 12.53 -16.17
N ALA A 125 17.67 11.24 -16.46
CA ALA A 125 18.26 10.21 -15.64
C ALA A 125 19.48 10.61 -14.78
N SER A 126 19.55 9.99 -13.60
CA SER A 126 20.71 9.91 -12.70
C SER A 126 21.07 11.20 -11.93
N GLY A 127 20.46 11.36 -10.76
CA GLY A 127 20.90 12.35 -9.77
C GLY A 127 21.02 11.70 -8.39
N SER A 128 22.24 11.57 -7.88
CA SER A 128 22.52 11.20 -6.49
C SER A 128 22.42 12.43 -5.58
N ASN A 129 22.04 12.25 -4.30
CA ASN A 129 22.07 13.34 -3.32
C ASN A 129 23.53 13.71 -2.99
N ALA A 130 23.95 14.92 -3.32
CA ALA A 130 25.33 15.39 -3.17
C ALA A 130 25.86 15.43 -1.72
N VAL A 131 24.97 15.37 -0.71
CA VAL A 131 25.35 15.43 0.72
C VAL A 131 25.56 14.03 1.35
N THR A 132 25.05 12.95 0.73
CA THR A 132 25.08 11.59 1.32
C THR A 132 25.42 10.46 0.34
N GLY A 133 25.55 10.72 -0.96
CA GLY A 133 25.88 9.72 -1.98
C GLY A 133 24.78 8.68 -2.25
N LYS A 134 23.63 8.76 -1.56
CA LYS A 134 22.51 7.83 -1.74
C LYS A 134 21.66 8.21 -2.94
N ALA A 135 21.26 7.19 -3.72
CA ALA A 135 20.32 7.35 -4.81
C ALA A 135 19.03 8.01 -4.32
N VAL A 136 18.58 9.03 -5.07
CA VAL A 136 17.30 9.70 -4.79
C VAL A 136 16.19 8.67 -4.97
N ARG A 137 15.41 8.42 -3.91
CA ARG A 137 14.19 7.59 -3.98
C ARG A 137 13.27 8.19 -5.04
N GLY A 138 12.94 7.41 -6.06
CA GLY A 138 12.05 7.87 -7.13
C GLY A 138 10.62 8.07 -6.66
N ASP A 139 9.85 8.80 -7.47
CA ASP A 139 8.42 9.05 -7.24
C ASP A 139 7.56 7.80 -7.35
N ARG A 140 8.11 6.66 -7.81
CA ARG A 140 7.45 5.35 -7.88
C ARG A 140 7.81 4.47 -6.67
N TYR A 141 7.04 3.40 -6.43
CA TYR A 141 7.39 2.43 -5.40
C TYR A 141 8.69 1.69 -5.74
N GLU A 142 9.51 1.46 -4.71
CA GLU A 142 10.76 0.70 -4.86
C GLU A 142 10.43 -0.78 -5.10
N ALA A 143 11.25 -1.50 -5.89
CA ALA A 143 11.03 -2.92 -6.17
C ALA A 143 10.93 -3.78 -4.89
N ALA A 144 11.68 -3.42 -3.85
CA ALA A 144 11.60 -4.10 -2.54
C ALA A 144 10.23 -3.91 -1.86
N THR A 145 9.56 -2.77 -2.07
CA THR A 145 8.19 -2.55 -1.58
C THR A 145 7.20 -3.44 -2.34
N VAL A 146 7.37 -3.59 -3.66
CA VAL A 146 6.53 -4.48 -4.48
C VAL A 146 6.66 -5.93 -4.02
N ALA A 147 7.89 -6.43 -3.87
CA ALA A 147 8.14 -7.80 -3.41
C ALA A 147 7.66 -8.03 -1.97
N HIS A 148 7.78 -7.03 -1.09
CA HIS A 148 7.24 -7.13 0.27
C HIS A 148 5.71 -7.22 0.26
N CYS A 149 5.04 -6.33 -0.47
CA CYS A 149 3.58 -6.35 -0.64
C CYS A 149 3.09 -7.67 -1.24
N GLU A 150 3.77 -8.19 -2.26
CA GLU A 150 3.47 -9.48 -2.88
C GLU A 150 3.51 -10.62 -1.85
N SER A 151 4.56 -10.67 -1.03
CA SER A 151 4.66 -11.66 0.04
C SER A 151 3.55 -11.52 1.09
N VAL A 152 3.17 -10.29 1.44
CA VAL A 152 2.08 -10.02 2.39
C VAL A 152 0.74 -10.50 1.81
N ILE A 153 0.43 -10.16 0.56
CA ILE A 153 -0.84 -10.52 -0.09
C ILE A 153 -0.97 -12.03 -0.21
N TYR A 154 0.07 -12.74 -0.67
CA TYR A 154 -0.01 -14.20 -0.77
C TYR A 154 -0.06 -14.92 0.59
N ARG A 155 0.36 -14.27 1.66
CA ARG A 155 0.28 -14.80 3.02
C ARG A 155 -1.05 -14.48 3.70
N CYS A 156 -1.64 -13.33 3.41
CA CYS A 156 -2.89 -12.86 4.00
C CYS A 156 -4.13 -13.36 3.23
N CYS A 157 -4.06 -13.48 1.90
CA CYS A 157 -5.18 -13.91 1.05
C CYS A 157 -5.31 -15.44 0.91
N LYS A 158 -4.51 -16.24 1.64
CA LYS A 158 -4.62 -17.70 1.61
C LYS A 158 -5.42 -18.19 2.83
N ALA A 159 -6.73 -18.01 2.77
CA ALA A 159 -7.73 -18.86 3.42
C ALA A 159 -8.82 -19.15 2.38
#